data_AF-A0A0W7X9M6-F1
#
_entry.id   AF-A0A0W7X9M6-F1
#
_cell.length_a   1.000
_cell.length_b   1.000
_cell.length_c   1.000
_cell.angle_alpha   90.00
_cell.angle_beta   90.00
_cell.angle_gamma   90.00
#
_symmetry.space_group_name_H-M   'P 1'
#
loop_
_entity.id
_entity.type
_entity.pdbx_description
1 polymer ?
#
loop_
_entity_poly.entity_id
_entity_poly.type
_entity_poly.pdbx_seq_one_letter_code
_entity_poly.pdbx_strand_id
1 'polypeptide(L)'
;MFEEVHHRPCGRPTKSGNPCRAQFSGPGFACKLPTTDHEKALVEAYRQGLEAGRAQERQWRQRAEAAQVEHLERRIRTLRTELDAKNRRFEVDGDQAVTVDGYGYRWSGPGALDVGDRVLLPENYVSALRHGPGPFPGTVTELGTTYTGTLSTIISRAPATPRQTS
;
A
#
# COMPACT_ATOMS: atom_id res chain seq x y z
N MET A 1 23.07 -34.69 39.54
CA MET A 1 22.57 -34.08 40.78
C MET A 1 21.11 -34.42 40.88
N PHE A 2 20.75 -35.31 41.80
CA PHE A 2 19.37 -35.71 42.03
C PHE A 2 18.71 -34.60 42.85
N GLU A 3 17.70 -33.93 42.31
CA GLU A 3 16.89 -32.98 43.07
C GLU A 3 16.13 -33.74 44.16
N GLU A 4 16.48 -33.44 45.40
CA GLU A 4 15.87 -33.96 46.60
C GLU A 4 14.47 -33.34 46.72
N VAL A 5 13.44 -34.10 46.33
CA VAL A 5 12.05 -33.65 46.45
C VAL A 5 11.65 -33.69 47.92
N HIS A 6 11.70 -32.54 48.58
CA HIS A 6 11.21 -32.39 49.95
C HIS A 6 9.70 -32.70 50.02
N HIS A 7 9.37 -33.89 50.52
CA HIS A 7 8.01 -34.27 50.84
C HIS A 7 7.53 -33.49 52.08
N ARG A 8 6.69 -32.47 51.87
CA ARG A 8 5.91 -31.88 52.97
C ARG A 8 4.68 -32.76 53.25
N PRO A 9 4.50 -33.30 54.47
CA PRO A 9 3.31 -34.07 54.82
C PRO A 9 2.14 -33.10 55.07
N CYS A 10 1.01 -33.29 54.39
CA CYS A 10 -0.20 -32.52 54.68
C CYS A 10 -0.78 -32.94 56.03
N GLY A 11 -1.06 -31.95 56.88
CA GLY A 11 -1.60 -32.13 58.22
C GLY A 11 -3.05 -32.59 58.22
N ARG A 12 -3.26 -33.91 58.29
CA ARG A 12 -4.25 -34.59 59.14
C ARG A 12 -4.11 -36.10 58.91
N PRO A 13 -3.85 -36.91 59.96
CA PRO A 13 -3.76 -38.35 59.80
C PRO A 13 -5.13 -38.92 59.41
N THR A 14 -5.16 -39.82 58.43
CA THR A 14 -6.32 -40.69 58.23
C THR A 14 -6.41 -41.66 59.42
N LYS A 15 -7.60 -42.22 59.70
CA LYS A 15 -7.87 -43.09 60.87
C LYS A 15 -6.90 -44.27 61.07
N SER A 16 -6.09 -44.62 60.06
CA SER A 16 -5.09 -45.69 60.08
C SER A 16 -3.63 -45.24 60.23
N GLY A 17 -3.36 -43.95 60.45
CA GLY A 17 -2.00 -43.42 60.71
C GLY A 17 -1.03 -43.46 59.53
N ASN A 18 -1.47 -43.94 58.36
CA ASN A 18 -0.63 -43.95 57.16
C ASN A 18 -0.60 -42.57 56.49
N PRO A 19 0.57 -42.11 56.00
CA PRO A 19 0.69 -40.86 55.28
C PRO A 19 -0.13 -40.91 53.99
N CYS A 20 -0.89 -39.85 53.71
CA CYS A 20 -1.63 -39.70 52.45
C CYS A 20 -0.67 -39.83 51.26
N ARG A 21 -0.80 -40.90 50.46
CA ARG A 21 -0.06 -41.11 49.20
C ARG A 21 -0.62 -40.29 48.02
N ALA A 22 -1.29 -39.17 48.29
CA ALA A 22 -1.75 -38.29 47.23
C ALA A 22 -0.55 -37.49 46.69
N GLN A 23 -0.17 -37.74 45.44
CA GLN A 23 0.78 -36.90 44.73
C GLN A 23 0.06 -35.60 44.33
N PHE A 24 0.37 -34.50 45.02
CA PHE A 24 -0.19 -33.16 44.77
C PHE A 24 0.54 -32.39 43.65
N SER A 25 1.43 -33.05 42.91
CA SER A 25 2.19 -32.47 41.82
C SER A 25 2.39 -33.51 40.71
N GLY A 26 2.36 -33.03 39.47
CA GLY A 26 2.45 -33.84 38.26
C GLY A 26 1.25 -33.64 37.32
N PRO A 27 1.40 -33.95 36.03
CA PRO A 27 0.37 -33.72 35.00
C PRO A 27 -0.96 -34.44 35.31
N GLY A 28 -0.92 -35.56 36.05
CA GLY A 28 -2.12 -36.28 36.50
C GLY A 28 -2.90 -35.64 37.66
N PHE A 29 -2.33 -34.67 38.40
CA PHE A 29 -3.01 -33.93 39.46
C PHE A 29 -3.82 -32.75 38.90
N ALA A 30 -3.26 -32.03 37.91
CA ALA A 30 -3.96 -30.96 37.21
C ALA A 30 -5.27 -31.44 36.54
N CYS A 31 -5.31 -32.70 36.09
CA CYS A 31 -6.49 -33.32 35.49
C CYS A 31 -7.58 -33.76 36.49
N LYS A 32 -7.37 -33.64 37.81
CA LYS A 32 -8.30 -34.15 38.84
C LYS A 32 -8.94 -33.08 39.73
N LEU A 33 -8.69 -31.80 39.47
CA LEU A 33 -9.47 -30.74 40.12
C LEU A 33 -10.89 -30.76 39.54
N PRO A 34 -11.93 -31.07 40.34
CA PRO A 34 -13.30 -30.94 39.89
C PRO A 34 -13.62 -29.45 39.77
N THR A 35 -13.33 -28.86 38.61
CA THR A 35 -13.84 -27.52 38.27
C THR A 35 -15.36 -27.60 38.21
N THR A 36 -16.02 -26.78 39.01
CA THR A 36 -17.47 -26.63 38.97
C THR A 36 -17.90 -26.11 37.60
N ASP A 37 -19.14 -26.39 37.20
CA ASP A 37 -19.65 -25.89 35.92
C ASP A 37 -19.67 -24.35 35.87
N HIS A 38 -19.79 -23.70 37.02
CA HIS A 38 -19.65 -22.25 37.15
C HIS A 38 -18.23 -21.77 36.81
N GLU A 39 -17.19 -22.42 37.33
CA GLU A 39 -15.79 -22.06 37.02
C GLU A 39 -15.45 -22.28 35.54
N LYS A 40 -15.97 -23.35 34.93
CA LYS A 40 -15.82 -23.59 33.49
C LYS A 40 -16.48 -22.48 32.67
N ALA A 41 -17.70 -22.11 33.04
CA ALA A 41 -18.44 -21.02 32.39
C ALA A 41 -17.71 -19.68 32.53
N LEU A 42 -17.09 -19.40 33.69
CA LEU A 42 -16.29 -18.19 33.91
C LEU A 42 -15.03 -18.17 33.02
N VAL A 43 -14.31 -19.28 32.92
CA VAL A 43 -13.11 -19.38 32.06
C VAL A 43 -13.49 -19.22 30.59
N GLU A 44 -14.59 -19.82 30.16
CA GLU A 44 -15.07 -19.72 28.78
C GLU A 44 -15.52 -18.29 28.45
N ALA A 45 -16.29 -17.65 29.33
CA ALA A 45 -16.68 -16.26 29.18
C ALA A 45 -15.47 -15.31 29.12
N TYR A 46 -14.45 -15.54 29.97
CA TYR A 46 -13.21 -14.78 29.95
C TYR A 46 -12.46 -14.96 28.62
N ARG A 47 -12.36 -16.20 28.12
CA ARG A 47 -11.73 -16.50 26.84
C ARG A 47 -12.45 -15.83 25.68
N GLN A 48 -13.78 -15.93 25.64
CA GLN A 48 -14.61 -15.29 24.62
C GLN A 48 -14.45 -13.77 24.65
N GLY A 49 -14.44 -13.15 25.83
CA GLY A 49 -14.20 -11.72 26.00
C GLY A 49 -12.82 -11.28 25.49
N LEU A 50 -11.77 -12.06 25.78
CA LEU A 50 -10.42 -11.79 25.32
C LEU A 50 -10.29 -11.93 23.79
N GLU A 51 -10.91 -12.94 23.20
CA GLU A 51 -10.92 -13.16 21.75
C GLU A 51 -11.70 -12.05 21.03
N ALA A 52 -12.87 -11.67 21.55
CA ALA A 52 -13.68 -10.57 21.03
C ALA A 52 -12.94 -9.22 21.12
N GLY A 53 -12.30 -8.93 22.26
CA GLY A 53 -11.52 -7.70 22.45
C GLY A 53 -10.34 -7.62 21.48
N ARG A 54 -9.58 -8.71 21.31
CA ARG A 54 -8.49 -8.76 20.32
C ARG A 54 -8.98 -8.62 18.89
N ALA A 55 -10.13 -9.21 18.56
CA ALA A 55 -10.71 -9.07 17.23
C ALA A 55 -11.14 -7.63 16.95
N GLN A 56 -11.79 -6.98 17.92
CA GLN A 56 -12.17 -5.58 17.84
C GLN A 56 -10.95 -4.66 17.70
N GLU A 57 -9.92 -4.87 18.51
CA GLU A 57 -8.67 -4.11 18.43
C GLU A 57 -8.03 -4.23 17.03
N ARG A 58 -7.94 -5.45 16.47
CA ARG A 58 -7.43 -5.64 15.11
C ARG A 58 -8.24 -4.88 14.07
N GLN A 59 -9.56 -4.93 14.16
CA GLN A 59 -10.43 -4.19 13.23
C GLN A 59 -10.22 -2.67 13.35
N TRP A 60 -10.08 -2.16 14.56
CA TRP A 60 -9.87 -0.73 14.80
C TRP A 60 -8.51 -0.28 14.28
N ARG A 61 -7.45 -1.05 14.53
CA ARG A 61 -6.12 -0.79 13.98
C ARG A 61 -6.13 -0.78 12.45
N GLN A 62 -6.73 -1.78 11.81
CA GLN A 62 -6.85 -1.84 10.36
C GLN A 62 -7.60 -0.63 9.78
N ARG A 63 -8.69 -0.19 10.43
CA ARG A 63 -9.43 1.00 9.99
C ARG A 63 -8.61 2.28 10.16
N ALA A 64 -7.90 2.42 11.27
CA ALA A 64 -7.05 3.57 11.53
C ALA A 64 -5.90 3.64 10.51
N GLU A 65 -5.24 2.51 10.25
CA GLU A 65 -4.18 2.41 9.24
C GLU A 65 -4.71 2.71 7.83
N ALA A 66 -5.85 2.13 7.44
CA ALA A 66 -6.46 2.39 6.14
C ALA A 66 -6.82 3.87 5.96
N ALA A 67 -7.41 4.50 6.97
CA ALA A 67 -7.72 5.93 6.95
C ALA A 67 -6.45 6.79 6.85
N GLN A 68 -5.36 6.39 7.50
CA GLN A 68 -4.08 7.08 7.41
C GLN A 68 -3.47 6.97 6.02
N VAL A 69 -3.48 5.77 5.42
CA VAL A 69 -3.01 5.55 4.04
C VAL A 69 -3.80 6.41 3.07
N GLU A 70 -5.14 6.38 3.16
CA GLU A 70 -6.00 7.16 2.28
C GLU A 70 -5.75 8.68 2.41
N HIS A 71 -5.55 9.17 3.63
CA HIS A 71 -5.19 10.57 3.87
C HIS A 71 -3.84 10.93 3.24
N LEU A 72 -2.83 10.08 3.41
CA LEU A 72 -1.50 10.31 2.85
C LEU A 72 -1.54 10.28 1.31
N GLU A 73 -2.27 9.34 0.71
CA GLU A 73 -2.46 9.28 -0.75
C GLU A 73 -3.13 10.54 -1.28
N ARG A 74 -4.19 11.02 -0.61
CA ARG A 74 -4.83 12.30 -0.95
C ARG A 74 -3.82 13.45 -0.87
N ARG A 75 -3.03 13.52 0.18
CA ARG A 75 -2.02 14.57 0.37
C ARG A 75 -0.93 14.52 -0.69
N ILE A 76 -0.44 13.34 -1.06
CA ILE A 76 0.53 13.18 -2.15
C ILE A 76 -0.05 13.66 -3.48
N ARG A 77 -1.31 13.32 -3.79
CA ARG A 77 -1.97 13.81 -5.00
C ARG A 77 -2.05 15.34 -5.01
N THR A 78 -2.53 15.95 -3.93
CA THR A 78 -2.61 17.41 -3.81
C THR A 78 -1.24 18.06 -3.97
N LEU A 79 -0.21 17.59 -3.27
CA LEU A 79 1.13 18.15 -3.36
C LEU A 79 1.74 18.01 -4.75
N ARG A 80 1.48 16.90 -5.45
CA ARG A 80 1.90 16.74 -6.84
C ARG A 80 1.23 17.75 -7.74
N THR A 81 -0.08 17.97 -7.59
CA THR A 81 -0.81 19.00 -8.36
C THR A 81 -0.30 20.41 -8.06
N GLU A 82 -0.04 20.74 -6.80
CA GLU A 82 0.51 22.05 -6.41
C GLU A 82 1.91 22.28 -6.98
N LEU A 83 2.78 21.26 -6.89
CA LEU A 83 4.13 21.32 -7.43
C LEU A 83 4.12 21.47 -8.95
N ASP A 84 3.23 20.74 -9.61
CA ASP A 84 3.02 20.84 -11.04
C ASP A 84 2.56 22.23 -11.44
N ALA A 85 1.49 22.75 -10.83
CA ALA A 85 0.97 24.09 -11.11
C ALA A 85 2.03 25.19 -10.88
N LYS A 86 2.90 25.03 -9.88
CA LYS A 86 3.97 25.99 -9.57
C LYS A 86 5.12 25.96 -10.58
N ASN A 87 5.48 24.78 -11.07
CA ASN A 87 6.68 24.58 -11.88
C ASN A 87 6.39 24.40 -13.37
N ARG A 88 5.12 24.30 -13.77
CA ARG A 88 4.74 24.09 -15.16
C ARG A 88 5.10 25.32 -15.99
N ARG A 89 5.88 25.09 -17.03
CA ARG A 89 6.33 26.10 -17.99
C ARG A 89 5.56 25.89 -19.28
N PHE A 90 4.89 26.94 -19.77
CA PHE A 90 4.10 26.90 -21.00
C PHE A 90 4.90 27.34 -22.23
N GLU A 91 6.02 28.03 -22.02
CA GLU A 91 6.90 28.52 -23.07
C GLU A 91 8.35 28.29 -22.66
N VAL A 92 9.17 27.87 -23.61
CA VAL A 92 10.62 27.66 -23.45
C VAL A 92 11.30 28.16 -24.72
N ASP A 93 12.21 29.12 -24.59
CA ASP A 93 12.97 29.71 -25.70
C ASP A 93 12.10 30.32 -26.83
N GLY A 94 10.92 30.86 -26.51
CA GLY A 94 9.97 31.39 -27.50
C GLY A 94 9.09 30.34 -28.17
N ASP A 95 9.32 29.06 -27.88
CA ASP A 95 8.54 27.93 -28.37
C ASP A 95 7.50 27.50 -27.32
N GLN A 96 6.33 27.06 -27.77
CA GLN A 96 5.31 26.52 -26.88
C GLN A 96 5.81 25.19 -26.30
N ALA A 97 5.80 25.06 -24.97
CA ALA A 97 6.08 23.81 -24.30
C ALA A 97 4.80 22.99 -24.15
N VAL A 98 4.88 21.70 -24.45
CA VAL A 98 3.76 20.76 -24.37
C VAL A 98 4.23 19.41 -23.84
N THR A 99 3.31 18.66 -23.27
CA THR A 99 3.55 17.28 -22.85
C THR A 99 2.80 16.34 -23.80
N VAL A 100 3.54 15.42 -24.41
CA VAL A 100 3.05 14.44 -25.37
C VAL A 100 3.31 13.06 -24.80
N ASP A 101 2.25 12.29 -24.56
CA ASP A 101 2.29 10.96 -23.95
C ASP A 101 3.15 10.90 -22.66
N GLY A 102 3.11 11.96 -21.85
CA GLY A 102 3.85 12.08 -20.58
C GLY A 102 5.28 12.61 -20.69
N TYR A 103 5.77 12.94 -21.87
CA TYR A 103 7.11 13.51 -22.09
C TYR A 103 7.03 14.96 -22.57
N GLY A 104 7.93 15.82 -22.10
CA GLY A 104 8.00 17.22 -22.50
C GLY A 104 8.63 17.41 -23.87
N TYR A 105 8.01 18.25 -24.70
CA TYR A 105 8.52 18.69 -25.99
C TYR A 105 8.29 20.18 -26.19
N ARG A 106 9.00 20.76 -27.16
CA ARG A 106 8.78 22.13 -27.63
C ARG A 106 8.18 22.15 -29.03
N TRP A 107 7.31 23.12 -29.27
CA TRP A 107 6.63 23.35 -30.54
C TRP A 107 6.91 24.76 -31.05
N SER A 108 7.54 24.82 -32.23
CA SER A 108 7.91 26.05 -32.93
C SER A 108 7.14 26.22 -34.26
N GLY A 109 6.10 25.41 -34.48
CA GLY A 109 5.37 25.38 -35.74
C GLY A 109 4.19 26.36 -35.77
N PRO A 110 3.45 26.44 -36.91
CA PRO A 110 2.36 27.38 -37.07
C PRO A 110 1.17 27.03 -36.16
N GLY A 111 0.72 28.02 -35.39
CA GLY A 111 -0.43 27.92 -34.49
C GLY A 111 -0.16 27.10 -33.22
N ALA A 112 -0.72 27.53 -32.10
CA ALA A 112 -0.56 26.82 -30.83
C ALA A 112 -1.19 25.42 -30.90
N LEU A 113 -0.57 24.45 -30.23
CA LEU A 113 -1.11 23.11 -30.03
C LEU A 113 -2.08 23.11 -28.85
N ASP A 114 -3.14 22.33 -28.99
CA ASP A 114 -4.13 22.06 -27.95
C ASP A 114 -4.03 20.61 -27.44
N VAL A 115 -4.60 20.36 -26.26
CA VAL A 115 -4.70 19.00 -25.72
C VAL A 115 -5.58 18.15 -26.65
N GLY A 116 -5.07 16.98 -27.02
CA GLY A 116 -5.69 16.07 -27.98
C GLY A 116 -5.15 16.20 -29.41
N ASP A 117 -4.36 17.25 -29.71
CA ASP A 117 -3.71 17.37 -31.02
C ASP A 117 -2.73 16.21 -31.24
N ARG A 118 -2.73 15.69 -32.48
CA ARG A 118 -1.76 14.69 -32.90
C ARG A 118 -0.55 15.34 -33.52
N VAL A 119 0.62 14.91 -33.09
CA VAL A 119 1.91 15.46 -33.50
C VAL A 119 2.87 14.35 -33.93
N LEU A 120 3.81 14.70 -34.80
CA LEU A 120 4.89 13.83 -35.23
C LEU A 120 6.14 14.18 -34.41
N LEU A 121 6.57 13.23 -33.60
CA LEU A 121 7.70 13.36 -32.70
C LEU A 121 8.99 12.90 -33.37
N PRO A 122 10.14 13.51 -33.02
CA PRO A 122 11.44 13.04 -33.49
C PRO A 122 11.76 11.67 -32.91
N GLU A 123 12.52 10.89 -33.66
CA GLU A 123 13.05 9.62 -33.19
C GLU A 123 13.91 9.82 -31.93
N ASN A 124 13.71 8.97 -30.93
CA ASN A 124 14.63 8.77 -29.83
C ASN A 124 14.90 7.27 -29.66
N TYR A 125 15.91 6.92 -28.87
CA TYR A 125 16.30 5.51 -28.67
C TYR A 125 15.13 4.62 -28.20
N VAL A 126 14.27 5.13 -27.32
CA VAL A 126 13.13 4.38 -26.76
C VAL A 126 12.02 4.22 -27.81
N SER A 127 11.76 5.25 -28.62
CA SER A 127 10.75 5.19 -29.67
C SER A 127 11.19 4.28 -30.81
N ALA A 128 12.48 4.29 -31.18
CA ALA A 128 13.04 3.40 -32.19
C ALA A 128 12.82 1.92 -31.82
N LEU A 129 13.00 1.58 -30.54
CA LEU A 129 12.74 0.24 -30.02
C LEU A 129 11.25 -0.14 -30.07
N ARG A 130 10.35 0.82 -29.82
CA ARG A 130 8.91 0.56 -29.67
C ARG A 130 8.12 0.64 -30.98
N HIS A 131 8.47 1.59 -31.83
CA HIS A 131 7.71 1.97 -33.04
C HIS A 131 8.49 1.70 -34.33
N GLY A 132 9.74 1.24 -34.22
CA GLY A 132 10.67 1.16 -35.34
C GLY A 132 11.40 2.48 -35.57
N PRO A 133 12.42 2.47 -36.44
CA PRO A 133 13.20 3.66 -36.75
C PRO A 133 12.34 4.73 -37.42
N GLY A 134 12.66 5.99 -37.15
CA GLY A 134 12.00 7.16 -37.73
C GLY A 134 11.03 7.89 -36.79
N PRO A 135 10.43 8.99 -37.31
CA PRO A 135 9.44 9.77 -36.58
C PRO A 135 8.20 8.96 -36.23
N PHE A 136 7.61 9.22 -35.07
CA PHE A 136 6.45 8.49 -34.59
C PHE A 136 5.32 9.44 -34.17
N PRO A 137 4.05 9.05 -34.33
CA PRO A 137 2.93 9.88 -33.91
C PRO A 137 2.77 9.84 -32.38
N GLY A 138 2.41 10.97 -31.79
CA GLY A 138 2.02 11.10 -30.38
C GLY A 138 0.81 12.02 -30.21
N THR A 139 0.21 12.01 -29.02
CA THR A 139 -0.92 12.90 -28.69
C THR A 139 -0.54 13.87 -27.60
N VAL A 140 -0.81 15.16 -27.79
CA VAL A 140 -0.63 16.17 -26.75
C VAL A 140 -1.59 15.83 -25.61
N THR A 141 -1.04 15.40 -24.48
CA THR A 141 -1.82 15.04 -23.30
C THR A 141 -2.05 16.24 -22.40
N GLU A 142 -1.10 17.17 -22.36
CA GLU A 142 -1.18 18.36 -21.51
C GLU A 142 -0.41 19.55 -22.12
N LEU A 143 -0.84 20.76 -21.79
CA LEU A 143 -0.09 21.98 -22.13
C LEU A 143 0.97 22.27 -21.08
N GLY A 144 2.10 22.80 -21.52
CA GLY A 144 3.27 23.03 -20.68
C GLY A 144 4.01 21.76 -20.29
N THR A 145 5.13 21.94 -19.61
CA THR A 145 5.94 20.87 -19.04
C THR A 145 6.58 21.29 -17.72
N THR A 146 6.74 20.35 -16.80
CA THR A 146 7.50 20.54 -15.55
C THR A 146 8.95 20.09 -15.68
N TYR A 147 9.31 19.43 -16.79
CA TYR A 147 10.69 19.02 -17.05
C TYR A 147 11.56 20.25 -17.29
N THR A 148 12.68 20.36 -16.58
CA THR A 148 13.58 21.53 -16.61
C THR A 148 14.73 21.41 -17.61
N GLY A 149 15.02 20.21 -18.11
CA GLY A 149 16.12 19.96 -19.05
C GLY A 149 15.81 20.36 -20.50
N THR A 150 16.73 20.01 -21.40
CA THR A 150 16.60 20.27 -22.84
C THR A 150 15.43 19.49 -23.44
N LEU A 151 14.53 20.22 -24.11
CA LEU A 151 13.35 19.65 -24.78
C LEU A 151 13.65 19.35 -26.25
N SER A 152 13.20 18.19 -26.73
CA SER A 152 13.21 17.88 -28.15
C SER A 152 12.11 18.67 -28.88
N THR A 153 12.38 19.05 -30.13
CA THR A 153 11.42 19.78 -30.97
C THR A 153 10.47 18.81 -31.67
N ILE A 154 9.17 19.08 -31.60
CA ILE A 154 8.15 18.38 -32.40
C ILE A 154 8.39 18.70 -33.89
N ILE A 155 8.38 17.68 -34.74
CA ILE A 155 8.68 17.84 -36.17
C ILE A 155 7.53 18.56 -36.88
N SER A 156 6.29 18.07 -36.70
CA SER A 156 5.11 18.62 -37.35
C SER A 156 3.84 18.19 -36.62
N ARG A 157 2.69 18.77 -37.00
CA ARG A 157 1.40 18.12 -36.73
C ARG A 157 1.34 16.81 -37.50
N ALA A 158 0.77 15.78 -36.90
CA ALA A 158 0.53 14.52 -37.60
C ALA A 158 -0.73 14.68 -38.48
N PRO A 159 -0.76 14.06 -39.68
CA PRO A 159 -1.96 14.07 -40.50
C PRO A 159 -3.13 13.44 -39.72
N ALA A 160 -4.32 14.01 -39.86
CA ALA A 160 -5.53 13.40 -39.32
C ALA A 160 -5.66 11.99 -39.92
N THR A 161 -5.68 10.95 -39.09
CA THR A 161 -5.97 9.59 -39.56
C THR A 161 -7.31 9.63 -40.30
N PRO A 162 -7.39 9.19 -41.56
CA PRO A 162 -8.67 9.10 -42.25
C PRO A 162 -9.58 8.19 -41.42
N ARG A 163 -10.79 8.69 -41.08
CA ARG A 163 -11.83 7.86 -40.48
C ARG A 163 -12.07 6.70 -41.43
N GLN A 164 -11.67 5.49 -41.04
CA GLN A 164 -12.13 4.28 -41.71
C GLN A 164 -13.65 4.21 -41.46
N THR A 165 -14.42 4.69 -42.43
CA THR A 165 -15.84 4.36 -42.53
C THR A 165 -15.93 2.88 -42.88
N SER A 166 -16.31 2.06 -41.91
CA SER A 166 -16.82 0.70 -42.14
C SER A 166 -18.26 0.77 -42.65
#